data_AF-A0A5C7Q0R7-F1
#
_entry.id   AF-A0A5C7Q0R7-F1
#
_cell.length_a   1.000
_cell.length_b   1.000
_cell.length_c   1.000
_cell.angle_alpha   90.00
_cell.angle_beta   90.00
_cell.angle_gamma   90.00
#
_symmetry.space_group_name_H-M   'P 1'
#
loop_
_entity.id
_entity.type
_entity.pdbx_description
1 polymer ?
#
loop_
_entity_poly.entity_id
_entity_poly.type
_entity_poly.pdbx_seq_one_letter_code
_entity_poly.pdbx_strand_id
1 'polypeptide(L)'
;MSKLTEYQEFLKNKVQLSAGGGLDALNLHSSLFPHQRDAVRWALARGKALLVMKFGMGKTRCQIELLRQVQARTGRKVLVICPLGVRHQFMHEDGPAMDVEFAYVRDDTEAQAAETPFLITNYERVR
;
A
#
# COMPACT_ATOMS: atom_id res chain seq x y z
N MET A 1 15.93 -7.26 -39.71
CA MET A 1 14.52 -7.37 -39.28
C MET A 1 13.72 -6.28 -39.97
N SER A 2 12.39 -6.41 -40.09
CA SER A 2 11.58 -5.29 -40.58
C SER A 2 11.35 -4.28 -39.44
N LYS A 3 11.16 -3.00 -39.77
CA LYS A 3 10.78 -1.96 -38.78
C LYS A 3 9.55 -2.33 -37.97
N LEU A 4 8.59 -3.05 -38.58
CA LEU A 4 7.39 -3.53 -37.89
C LEU A 4 7.73 -4.58 -36.83
N THR A 5 8.68 -5.48 -37.12
CA THR A 5 9.14 -6.51 -36.17
C THR A 5 9.88 -5.89 -34.99
N GLU A 6 10.77 -4.93 -35.25
CA GLU A 6 11.50 -4.18 -34.21
C GLU A 6 10.55 -3.38 -33.32
N TYR A 7 9.54 -2.73 -33.91
CA TYR A 7 8.53 -1.98 -33.14
C TYR A 7 7.65 -2.91 -32.29
N GLN A 8 7.27 -4.08 -32.80
CA GLN A 8 6.52 -5.08 -32.04
C GLN A 8 7.34 -5.66 -30.87
N GLU A 9 8.63 -5.92 -31.06
CA GLU A 9 9.53 -6.35 -29.96
C GLU A 9 9.70 -5.25 -28.91
N PHE A 10 9.87 -4.00 -29.33
CA PHE A 10 9.88 -2.85 -28.42
C PHE A 10 8.60 -2.74 -27.59
N LEU A 11 7.42 -2.90 -28.20
CA LEU A 11 6.15 -2.90 -27.48
C LEU A 11 6.03 -4.10 -26.52
N LYS A 12 6.43 -5.30 -26.94
CA LYS A 12 6.42 -6.49 -26.07
C LYS A 12 7.31 -6.30 -24.84
N ASN A 13 8.48 -5.68 -25.00
CA ASN A 13 9.39 -5.39 -23.88
C ASN A 13 8.86 -4.32 -22.92
N LYS A 14 7.93 -3.45 -23.36
CA LYS A 14 7.22 -2.51 -22.47
C LYS A 14 6.11 -3.17 -21.65
N VAL A 15 5.65 -4.35 -22.06
CA VAL A 15 4.62 -5.11 -21.36
C VAL A 15 5.28 -5.99 -20.30
N GLN A 16 5.68 -5.39 -19.18
CA GLN A 16 6.03 -6.14 -17.98
C GLN A 16 4.75 -6.59 -17.26
N LEU A 17 4.18 -7.71 -17.72
CA LEU A 17 3.18 -8.44 -16.96
C LEU A 17 3.87 -9.29 -15.89
N SER A 18 4.49 -8.67 -14.88
CA SER A 18 4.84 -9.42 -13.66
C SER A 18 3.56 -9.61 -12.85
N ALA A 19 2.76 -10.61 -13.20
CA ALA A 19 1.70 -11.11 -12.34
C ALA A 19 2.32 -12.18 -11.42
N GLY A 20 2.66 -11.82 -10.19
CA GLY A 20 3.19 -12.79 -9.22
C GLY A 20 3.82 -12.14 -7.99
N GLY A 21 3.83 -12.89 -6.88
CA GLY A 21 4.42 -12.47 -5.59
C GLY A 21 3.43 -11.78 -4.64
N GLY A 22 2.13 -11.85 -4.91
CA GLY A 22 1.10 -11.38 -4.00
C GLY A 22 0.82 -12.31 -2.82
N LEU A 23 -0.15 -11.92 -1.99
CA LEU A 23 -0.56 -12.62 -0.78
C LEU A 23 -2.06 -12.92 -0.83
N ASP A 24 -2.46 -14.06 -0.26
CA ASP A 24 -3.87 -14.31 0.02
C ASP A 24 -4.29 -13.57 1.28
N ALA A 25 -5.41 -12.85 1.14
CA ALA A 25 -6.04 -12.11 2.23
C ALA A 25 -6.45 -13.04 3.38
N LEU A 26 -6.12 -12.65 4.60
CA LEU A 26 -6.72 -13.20 5.81
C LEU A 26 -8.10 -12.56 6.05
N ASN A 27 -8.60 -12.70 7.28
CA ASN A 27 -9.73 -11.93 7.75
C ASN A 27 -9.43 -10.44 7.64
N LEU A 28 -10.15 -9.76 6.74
CA LEU A 28 -10.08 -8.32 6.59
C LEU A 28 -10.86 -7.62 7.70
N HIS A 29 -10.43 -6.41 8.06
CA HIS A 29 -11.11 -5.60 9.08
C HIS A 29 -12.62 -5.49 8.83
N SER A 30 -13.41 -5.61 9.89
CA SER A 30 -14.87 -5.67 9.82
C SER A 30 -15.49 -4.34 9.37
N SER A 31 -14.81 -3.21 9.60
CA SER A 31 -15.30 -1.88 9.19
C SER A 31 -15.25 -1.62 7.69
N LEU A 32 -14.62 -2.49 6.89
CA LEU A 32 -14.51 -2.31 5.44
C LEU A 32 -15.82 -2.63 4.72
N PHE A 33 -16.24 -1.71 3.86
CA PHE A 33 -17.35 -1.94 2.94
C PHE A 33 -17.00 -3.00 1.88
N PRO A 34 -17.99 -3.66 1.26
CA PRO A 34 -17.76 -4.72 0.27
C PRO A 34 -16.76 -4.35 -0.84
N HIS A 35 -16.91 -3.15 -1.44
CA HIS A 35 -16.01 -2.70 -2.51
C HIS A 35 -14.57 -2.45 -2.04
N GLN A 36 -14.37 -2.09 -0.76
CA GLN A 36 -13.05 -1.94 -0.16
C GLN A 36 -12.40 -3.30 0.06
N ARG A 37 -13.18 -4.28 0.54
CA ARG A 37 -12.72 -5.67 0.72
C ARG A 37 -12.25 -6.25 -0.62
N ASP A 38 -13.01 -6.02 -1.70
CA ASP A 38 -12.64 -6.49 -3.03
C ASP A 38 -11.38 -5.81 -3.56
N ALA A 39 -11.26 -4.49 -3.38
CA ALA A 39 -10.07 -3.73 -3.75
C ALA A 39 -8.81 -4.23 -3.00
N VAL A 40 -8.93 -4.49 -1.69
CA VAL A 40 -7.83 -5.01 -0.87
C VAL A 40 -7.42 -6.41 -1.33
N ARG A 41 -8.37 -7.34 -1.51
CA ARG A 41 -8.07 -8.71 -1.98
C ARG A 41 -7.37 -8.69 -3.32
N TRP A 42 -7.89 -7.91 -4.26
CA TRP A 42 -7.29 -7.76 -5.58
C TRP A 42 -5.86 -7.21 -5.50
N ALA A 43 -5.64 -6.16 -4.69
CA ALA A 43 -4.31 -5.57 -4.55
C ALA A 43 -3.31 -6.51 -3.86
N LEU A 44 -3.73 -7.25 -2.83
CA LEU A 44 -2.90 -8.26 -2.15
C LEU A 44 -2.49 -9.37 -3.11
N ALA A 45 -3.44 -9.96 -3.82
CA ALA A 45 -3.17 -11.06 -4.76
C ALA A 45 -2.20 -10.64 -5.88
N ARG A 46 -2.22 -9.35 -6.25
CA ARG A 46 -1.32 -8.79 -7.26
C ARG A 46 0.08 -8.47 -6.74
N GLY A 47 0.25 -8.27 -5.43
CA GLY A 47 1.51 -7.92 -4.76
C GLY A 47 1.98 -6.48 -5.02
N LYS A 48 1.91 -6.00 -6.26
CA LYS A 48 2.15 -4.61 -6.65
C LYS A 48 0.94 -4.07 -7.40
N ALA A 49 0.22 -3.14 -6.78
CA ALA A 49 -1.06 -2.67 -7.26
C ALA A 49 -1.23 -1.16 -7.11
N LEU A 50 -2.02 -0.57 -8.02
CA LEU A 50 -2.49 0.80 -7.95
C LEU A 50 -4.01 0.80 -7.76
N LEU A 51 -4.48 1.37 -6.64
CA LEU A 51 -5.90 1.50 -6.33
C LEU A 51 -6.44 2.88 -6.76
N VAL A 52 -6.98 2.98 -7.98
CA VAL A 52 -7.53 4.22 -8.53
C VAL A 52 -9.01 4.38 -8.15
N MET A 53 -9.27 4.63 -6.86
CA MET A 53 -10.64 4.81 -6.36
C MET A 53 -11.04 6.28 -6.36
N LYS A 54 -12.33 6.59 -6.58
CA LYS A 54 -12.87 7.96 -6.50
C LYS A 54 -12.70 8.56 -5.08
N PHE A 55 -12.77 9.90 -4.98
CA PHE A 55 -12.83 10.60 -3.69
C PHE A 55 -14.01 10.07 -2.85
N GLY A 56 -13.84 9.97 -1.54
CA GLY A 56 -14.87 9.42 -0.63
C GLY A 56 -14.98 7.89 -0.58
N MET A 57 -14.29 7.14 -1.44
CA MET A 57 -14.41 5.66 -1.48
C MET A 57 -13.59 4.93 -0.40
N GLY A 58 -12.91 5.66 0.51
CA GLY A 58 -12.11 5.11 1.61
C GLY A 58 -10.80 4.45 1.19
N LYS A 59 -10.02 5.15 0.35
CA LYS A 59 -8.68 4.71 -0.08
C LYS A 59 -7.73 4.45 1.09
N THR A 60 -7.75 5.33 2.08
CA THR A 60 -6.92 5.24 3.29
C THR A 60 -7.18 3.93 4.02
N ARG A 61 -8.45 3.56 4.23
CA ARG A 61 -8.83 2.29 4.87
C ARG A 61 -8.38 1.06 4.08
N CYS A 62 -8.51 1.09 2.75
CA CYS A 62 -7.96 0.02 1.90
C CYS A 62 -6.44 -0.10 2.08
N GLN A 63 -5.72 1.03 2.14
CA GLN A 63 -4.27 1.04 2.32
C GLN A 63 -3.86 0.55 3.72
N ILE A 64 -4.55 0.97 4.79
CA ILE A 64 -4.31 0.47 6.15
C ILE A 64 -4.52 -1.04 6.22
N GLU A 65 -5.58 -1.56 5.60
CA GLU A 65 -5.80 -3.00 5.57
C GLU A 65 -4.71 -3.74 4.80
N LEU A 66 -4.26 -3.22 3.65
CA LEU A 66 -3.13 -3.79 2.92
C LEU A 66 -1.89 -3.91 3.82
N LEU A 67 -1.60 -2.88 4.60
CA LEU A 67 -0.48 -2.85 5.53
C LEU A 67 -0.66 -3.86 6.66
N ARG A 68 -1.86 -3.95 7.27
CA ARG A 68 -2.18 -4.97 8.30
C ARG A 68 -1.93 -6.38 7.78
N GLN A 69 -2.35 -6.67 6.56
CA GLN A 69 -2.21 -7.99 5.93
C GLN A 69 -0.74 -8.32 5.62
N VAL A 70 0.01 -7.36 5.08
CA VAL A 70 1.46 -7.55 4.81
C VAL A 70 2.25 -7.69 6.11
N GLN A 71 1.97 -6.87 7.12
CA GLN A 71 2.61 -6.93 8.43
C GLN A 71 2.33 -8.27 9.12
N ALA A 72 1.07 -8.72 9.13
CA ALA A 72 0.68 -10.01 9.72
C ALA A 72 1.35 -11.21 9.03
N ARG A 73 1.57 -11.13 7.72
CA ARG A 73 2.23 -12.20 6.93
C ARG A 73 3.74 -12.23 7.07
N THR A 74 4.37 -11.06 7.20
CA THR A 74 5.84 -10.95 7.10
C THR A 74 6.52 -10.69 8.45
N GLY A 75 5.79 -10.19 9.44
CA GLY A 75 6.34 -9.69 10.70
C GLY A 75 7.19 -8.43 10.56
N ARG A 76 7.26 -7.84 9.36
CA ARG A 76 8.12 -6.68 9.07
C ARG A 76 7.37 -5.37 9.26
N LYS A 77 8.13 -4.30 9.51
CA LYS A 77 7.60 -2.94 9.48
C LYS A 77 7.13 -2.60 8.06
N VAL A 78 6.09 -1.78 7.97
CA VAL A 78 5.44 -1.35 6.74
C VAL A 78 5.37 0.18 6.72
N LEU A 79 5.52 0.79 5.54
CA LEU A 79 5.68 2.23 5.41
C LEU A 79 4.61 2.84 4.49
N VAL A 80 3.97 3.90 4.96
CA VAL A 80 3.18 4.83 4.15
C VAL A 80 4.01 6.05 3.83
N ILE A 81 4.01 6.47 2.57
CA ILE A 81 4.58 7.75 2.13
C ILE A 81 3.41 8.56 1.57
N CYS A 82 3.15 9.75 2.11
CA CYS A 82 2.04 10.59 1.68
C CYS A 82 2.37 12.09 1.81
N PRO A 83 1.58 13.01 1.21
CA PRO A 83 1.73 14.43 1.51
C PRO A 83 1.64 14.71 3.01
N LEU A 84 2.36 15.72 3.49
CA LEU A 84 2.43 16.07 4.91
C LEU A 84 1.05 16.22 5.58
N GLY A 85 0.09 16.87 4.91
CA GLY A 85 -1.27 17.07 5.43
C GLY A 85 -2.13 15.80 5.44
N VAL A 86 -1.83 14.83 4.58
CA VAL A 86 -2.62 13.58 4.45
C VAL A 86 -2.33 12.60 5.59
N ARG A 87 -1.16 12.70 6.25
CA ARG A 87 -0.81 11.82 7.37
C ARG A 87 -1.82 11.88 8.51
N HIS A 88 -2.50 13.01 8.71
CA HIS A 88 -3.51 13.19 9.76
C HIS A 88 -4.62 12.15 9.63
N GLN A 89 -5.10 11.90 8.40
CA GLN A 89 -6.12 10.89 8.12
C GLN A 89 -5.69 9.49 8.58
N PHE A 90 -4.42 9.14 8.39
CA PHE A 90 -3.87 7.85 8.82
C PHE A 90 -3.69 7.80 10.33
N MET A 91 -3.07 8.82 10.93
CA MET A 91 -2.64 8.79 12.33
C MET A 91 -3.77 9.02 13.34
N HIS A 92 -4.73 9.86 13.00
CA HIS A 92 -5.71 10.37 13.97
C HIS A 92 -7.17 9.99 13.64
N GLU A 93 -7.45 9.49 12.43
CA GLU A 93 -8.82 9.16 12.01
C GLU A 93 -8.96 7.67 11.64
N ASP A 94 -8.49 7.28 10.46
CA ASP A 94 -8.72 5.92 9.94
C ASP A 94 -7.85 4.86 10.61
N GLY A 95 -6.62 5.20 11.04
CA GLY A 95 -5.75 4.29 11.78
C GLY A 95 -6.40 3.84 13.09
N PRO A 96 -6.71 4.76 14.02
CA PRO A 96 -7.40 4.41 15.27
C PRO A 96 -8.74 3.71 15.05
N ALA A 97 -9.52 4.12 14.04
CA ALA A 97 -10.79 3.46 13.68
C ALA A 97 -10.62 2.04 13.09
N MET A 98 -9.39 1.66 12.78
CA MET A 98 -9.01 0.33 12.31
C MET A 98 -7.96 -0.31 13.23
N ASP A 99 -7.90 0.08 14.51
CA ASP A 99 -6.98 -0.47 15.51
C ASP A 99 -5.50 -0.47 15.07
N VAL A 100 -5.08 0.56 14.32
CA VAL A 100 -3.70 0.73 13.84
C VAL A 100 -3.17 2.08 14.31
N GLU A 101 -2.09 2.03 15.08
CA GLU A 101 -1.32 3.21 15.47
C GLU A 101 -0.10 3.37 14.56
N PHE A 102 0.03 4.55 13.95
CA PHE A 102 1.14 4.90 13.08
C PHE A 102 2.20 5.73 13.81
N ALA A 103 3.48 5.41 13.61
CA ALA A 103 4.58 6.28 13.99
C ALA A 103 5.01 7.15 12.80
N TYR A 104 5.00 8.48 13.00
CA TYR A 104 5.62 9.38 12.03
C TYR A 104 7.14 9.35 12.18
N VAL A 105 7.84 8.97 11.12
CA VAL A 105 9.30 8.82 11.12
C VAL A 105 9.96 9.70 10.07
N ARG A 106 11.10 10.30 10.44
CA ARG A 106 11.84 11.27 9.62
C ARG A 106 13.10 10.70 9.00
N ASP A 107 13.64 9.62 9.58
CA ASP A 107 14.86 8.96 9.17
C ASP A 107 14.84 7.47 9.57
N ASP A 108 15.89 6.74 9.15
CA ASP A 108 16.03 5.31 9.41
C ASP A 108 16.22 4.99 10.90
N THR A 109 16.80 5.89 11.68
CA THR A 109 17.01 5.68 13.13
C THR A 109 15.66 5.67 13.83
N GLU A 110 14.80 6.63 13.53
CA GLU A 110 13.42 6.66 14.02
C GLU A 110 12.60 5.48 13.51
N ALA A 111 12.75 5.11 12.23
CA ALA A 111 12.08 3.94 11.66
C ALA A 111 12.45 2.64 12.37
N GLN A 112 13.72 2.48 12.76
CA GLN A 112 14.20 1.32 13.52
C GLN A 112 13.71 1.34 14.97
N ALA A 113 13.75 2.50 15.63
CA ALA A 113 13.35 2.67 17.02
C ALA A 113 11.82 2.66 17.25
N ALA A 114 11.00 2.88 16.22
CA ALA A 114 9.54 2.92 16.34
C ALA A 114 8.96 1.63 16.98
N GLU A 115 8.12 1.80 17.99
CA GLU A 115 7.50 0.69 18.74
C GLU A 115 6.39 -0.01 17.94
N THR A 116 5.72 0.71 17.05
CA THR A 116 4.74 0.16 16.10
C THR A 116 5.41 -0.27 14.79
N PRO A 117 4.95 -1.37 14.16
CA PRO A 117 5.41 -1.75 12.83
C PRO A 117 4.81 -0.88 11.71
N PHE A 118 3.82 -0.04 12.01
CA PHE A 118 3.15 0.82 11.04
C PHE A 118 3.80 2.19 11.01
N LEU A 119 4.58 2.46 9.97
CA LEU A 119 5.34 3.68 9.80
C LEU A 119 4.66 4.59 8.79
N ILE A 120 4.77 5.89 9.00
CA ILE A 120 4.34 6.90 8.04
C ILE A 120 5.37 8.01 7.92
N THR A 121 5.59 8.49 6.71
CA THR A 121 6.48 9.62 6.41
C THR A 121 5.94 10.43 5.25
N ASN A 122 6.67 11.47 4.85
CA ASN A 122 6.31 12.32 3.72
C ASN A 122 7.32 12.24 2.57
N TYR A 123 6.94 12.78 1.42
CA TYR A 123 7.79 12.76 0.23
C TYR A 123 9.10 13.52 0.41
N GLU A 124 9.14 14.53 1.28
CA GLU A 124 10.31 15.37 1.49
C GLU A 124 11.43 14.65 2.26
N ARG A 125 11.09 13.60 3.02
CA ARG A 125 12.00 12.88 3.91
C ARG A 125 12.64 11.65 3.28
N VAL A 126 11.94 10.96 2.38
CA VAL A 126 12.44 9.74 1.72
C VAL A 126 13.43 10.12 0.63
N ARG A 127 14.71 9.73 0.78
CA ARG A 127 15.80 9.98 -0.17
C ARG A 127 16.73 8.80 -0.26
#